data_AF-A0A7K3LZK0-F1
#
_entry.id   AF-A0A7K3LZK0-F1
#
_cell.length_a   1.000
_cell.length_b   1.000
_cell.length_c   1.000
_cell.angle_alpha   90.00
_cell.angle_beta   90.00
_cell.angle_gamma   90.00
#
_symmetry.space_group_name_H-M   'P 1'
#
loop_
_entity.id
_entity.type
_entity.pdbx_description
1 polymer ?
#
loop_
_entity_poly.entity_id
_entity_poly.type
_entity_poly.pdbx_seq_one_letter_code
_entity_poly.pdbx_strand_id
1 'polypeptide(L)'
;MIKHPCRSETCEGSKGRLSTYHTHTIVDLRTGPRHPSQTRGCRTPVPVFLPSFYPVPCLPATYMIEWRSVVDDPANTEVTLAGGNSNRVTRLGATVRRNTGPHTPAVHALLQHLERHGFTGSPRLLGVEGGREILSFIDGEAGTYPIKPAVQTTEALDTSVALLQRFHDATAGLALPDGWVDHQVAGTTSEVICHWDAAPYNIVYQGSRAVGLIDFDHAGPGRRIDDIAYLAYRLAPLCADTNLNAGGWDTSVDRLGRLRRILRRYPSEHRTLIPDLVTDRLERMKHWILTRSAAGDPTVEVHIRENHVGIYAADQHFITSNRDTILSALQ
;
A
#
# COMPACT_ATOMS: atom_id res chain seq x y z
N MET A 1 -64.61 1.82 39.52
CA MET A 1 -63.97 1.14 38.39
C MET A 1 -62.47 1.37 38.46
N ILE A 2 -61.77 0.32 38.87
CA ILE A 2 -60.40 -0.11 38.52
C ILE A 2 -59.28 0.96 38.52
N LYS A 3 -58.45 0.90 39.57
CA LYS A 3 -57.02 1.25 39.56
C LYS A 3 -56.23 0.11 38.91
N HIS A 4 -55.24 0.39 38.06
CA HIS A 4 -54.11 -0.49 37.70
C HIS A 4 -53.04 0.29 36.87
N PRO A 5 -51.76 -0.18 36.81
CA PRO A 5 -50.66 0.51 37.47
C PRO A 5 -49.36 0.65 36.64
N CYS A 6 -48.32 1.15 37.32
CA CYS A 6 -46.88 0.99 37.03
C CYS A 6 -46.42 -0.49 37.06
N ARG A 7 -45.54 -0.90 36.13
CA ARG A 7 -44.34 -1.80 36.27
C ARG A 7 -43.89 -2.32 34.89
N SER A 8 -42.69 -1.98 34.43
CA SER A 8 -41.45 -2.79 34.45
C SER A 8 -41.50 -4.05 33.59
N GLU A 9 -40.77 -4.04 32.46
CA GLU A 9 -40.12 -5.24 31.93
C GLU A 9 -38.84 -4.87 31.19
N THR A 10 -37.74 -5.38 31.74
CA THR A 10 -36.42 -5.53 31.14
C THR A 10 -36.49 -6.60 30.05
N CYS A 11 -35.98 -6.29 28.85
CA CYS A 11 -35.42 -7.28 27.91
C CYS A 11 -34.03 -6.74 27.53
N GLU A 12 -32.98 -7.26 28.17
CA GLU A 12 -32.12 -8.29 27.59
C GLU A 12 -31.44 -7.85 26.28
N GLY A 13 -30.26 -7.26 26.45
CA GLY A 13 -29.03 -7.82 25.89
C GLY A 13 -29.03 -8.17 24.40
N SER A 14 -29.16 -7.19 23.52
CA SER A 14 -28.44 -7.29 22.25
C SER A 14 -26.97 -6.91 22.51
N LYS A 15 -26.18 -7.92 22.90
CA LYS A 15 -24.73 -7.87 22.67
C LYS A 15 -24.55 -7.61 21.19
N GLY A 16 -24.35 -6.34 20.83
CA GLY A 16 -23.90 -5.96 19.51
C GLY A 16 -22.67 -6.79 19.23
N ARG A 17 -22.78 -7.69 18.24
CA ARG A 17 -21.64 -8.44 17.75
C ARG A 17 -20.61 -7.40 17.35
N LEU A 18 -19.52 -7.34 18.11
CA LEU A 18 -18.25 -6.82 17.64
C LEU A 18 -17.98 -7.54 16.32
N SER A 19 -18.19 -6.83 15.22
CA SER A 19 -17.71 -7.27 13.91
C SER A 19 -16.19 -7.21 14.00
N THR A 20 -15.61 -8.35 14.35
CA THR A 20 -14.17 -8.55 14.34
C THR A 20 -13.73 -8.55 12.88
N TYR A 21 -13.15 -7.43 12.45
CA TYR A 21 -12.48 -7.33 11.15
C TYR A 21 -11.38 -8.39 11.08
N HIS A 22 -11.67 -9.48 10.37
CA HIS A 22 -10.70 -10.53 10.07
C HIS A 22 -10.05 -10.23 8.73
N THR A 23 -8.95 -9.48 8.76
CA THR A 23 -7.93 -9.59 7.71
C THR A 23 -7.40 -11.03 7.77
N HIS A 24 -7.69 -11.80 6.72
CA HIS A 24 -7.19 -13.16 6.58
C HIS A 24 -5.67 -13.12 6.48
N THR A 25 -4.99 -13.40 7.59
CA THR A 25 -3.59 -13.79 7.58
C THR A 25 -3.56 -15.27 7.26
N ILE A 26 -3.20 -15.63 6.03
CA ILE A 26 -2.94 -17.03 5.69
C ILE A 26 -1.60 -17.39 6.32
N VAL A 27 -1.66 -18.26 7.33
CA VAL A 27 -0.51 -18.88 7.97
C VAL A 27 -0.04 -20.05 7.09
N ASP A 28 1.22 -20.01 6.65
CA ASP A 28 1.88 -21.15 6.01
C ASP A 28 2.06 -22.27 7.05
N LEU A 29 1.21 -23.30 6.99
CA LEU A 29 1.38 -24.52 7.77
C LEU A 29 2.18 -25.54 6.97
N ARG A 30 3.50 -25.33 6.87
CA ARG A 30 4.44 -26.40 6.56
C ARG A 30 4.99 -26.99 7.86
N THR A 31 4.31 -28.01 8.38
CA THR A 31 4.89 -28.94 9.35
C THR A 31 5.15 -30.27 8.65
N GLY A 32 6.44 -30.54 8.41
CA GLY A 32 6.91 -31.86 7.98
C GLY A 32 6.78 -32.90 9.10
N PRO A 33 6.68 -34.20 8.78
CA PRO A 33 6.49 -35.23 9.80
C PRO A 33 7.80 -35.60 10.50
N ARG A 34 7.72 -35.76 11.83
CA ARG A 34 8.70 -36.48 12.66
C ARG A 34 8.20 -37.92 12.90
N HIS A 35 9.07 -38.90 12.70
CA HIS A 35 9.00 -40.25 13.31
C HIS A 35 9.82 -40.27 14.63
N PRO A 36 9.85 -41.32 15.47
CA PRO A 36 9.07 -42.58 15.57
C PRO A 36 8.57 -42.92 17.02
N SER A 37 7.69 -43.92 17.19
CA SER A 37 7.75 -44.90 18.31
C SER A 37 6.73 -46.05 18.24
N GLN A 38 7.26 -47.25 18.45
CA GLN A 38 6.72 -48.61 18.72
C GLN A 38 5.45 -48.69 19.64
N THR A 39 4.54 -49.69 19.58
CA THR A 39 4.71 -51.12 19.95
C THR A 39 3.40 -51.95 19.77
N ARG A 40 3.55 -53.30 19.61
CA ARG A 40 2.63 -54.46 19.86
C ARG A 40 1.42 -54.66 18.90
N GLY A 41 1.05 -55.86 18.42
CA GLY A 41 1.57 -57.23 18.50
C GLY A 41 0.63 -58.27 17.84
N CYS A 42 1.23 -59.41 17.43
CA CYS A 42 0.68 -60.80 17.39
C CYS A 42 -0.42 -61.21 16.36
N ARG A 43 -0.04 -62.00 15.32
CA ARG A 43 -0.25 -63.48 15.17
C ARG A 43 -0.11 -63.95 13.70
N THR A 44 0.60 -65.08 13.53
CA THR A 44 0.93 -65.93 12.35
C THR A 44 -0.24 -66.87 11.92
N PRO A 45 -0.20 -67.67 10.80
CA PRO A 45 0.96 -68.35 10.16
C PRO A 45 1.06 -68.51 8.60
N VAL A 46 2.33 -68.58 8.13
CA VAL A 46 3.07 -69.48 7.16
C VAL A 46 2.23 -70.43 6.23
N PRO A 47 2.68 -70.91 5.02
CA PRO A 47 4.09 -71.20 4.68
C PRO A 47 4.63 -71.25 3.19
N VAL A 48 5.98 -71.46 3.12
CA VAL A 48 6.88 -72.10 2.11
C VAL A 48 7.24 -71.46 0.74
N PHE A 49 8.53 -71.18 0.48
CA PHE A 49 9.51 -71.95 -0.37
C PHE A 49 10.74 -71.08 -0.79
N LEU A 50 11.95 -71.63 -0.66
CA LEU A 50 13.27 -71.18 -1.18
C LEU A 50 13.50 -71.76 -2.61
N PRO A 51 14.66 -71.66 -3.33
CA PRO A 51 15.87 -70.80 -3.24
C PRO A 51 16.40 -70.23 -4.61
N SER A 52 17.39 -69.33 -4.55
CA SER A 52 18.59 -69.16 -5.43
C SER A 52 18.48 -68.82 -6.94
N PHE A 53 19.57 -68.16 -7.42
CA PHE A 53 20.06 -67.92 -8.79
C PHE A 53 19.86 -66.51 -9.41
N TYR A 54 20.98 -65.75 -9.50
CA TYR A 54 21.27 -64.74 -10.54
C TYR A 54 21.49 -65.46 -11.92
N PRO A 55 21.41 -64.85 -13.13
CA PRO A 55 21.62 -63.43 -13.48
C PRO A 55 20.67 -62.80 -14.54
N VAL A 56 20.85 -61.49 -14.73
CA VAL A 56 20.49 -60.53 -15.83
C VAL A 56 19.79 -61.05 -17.10
N PRO A 57 18.81 -60.29 -17.64
CA PRO A 57 19.00 -59.78 -19.00
C PRO A 57 18.62 -58.28 -19.21
N CYS A 58 19.51 -57.64 -19.97
CA CYS A 58 19.36 -56.57 -20.97
C CYS A 58 18.03 -55.80 -21.08
N LEU A 59 18.12 -54.46 -21.12
CA LEU A 59 17.54 -53.57 -22.14
C LEU A 59 18.29 -52.20 -22.06
N PRO A 60 18.29 -51.39 -23.15
CA PRO A 60 19.48 -50.70 -23.64
C PRO A 60 19.74 -49.31 -23.06
N ALA A 61 21.01 -48.91 -23.16
CA ALA A 61 21.51 -47.56 -22.97
C ALA A 61 21.19 -46.67 -24.17
N THR A 62 20.62 -45.49 -23.92
CA THR A 62 20.95 -44.16 -24.49
C THR A 62 19.88 -43.20 -23.96
N TYR A 63 20.16 -42.14 -23.21
CA TYR A 63 21.27 -41.20 -23.25
C TYR A 63 21.73 -40.86 -21.83
N MET A 64 23.06 -40.88 -21.62
CA MET A 64 23.65 -39.94 -20.68
C MET A 64 23.56 -38.55 -21.31
N ILE A 65 22.89 -37.62 -20.64
CA ILE A 65 23.27 -36.21 -20.71
C ILE A 65 23.81 -35.88 -19.32
N GLU A 66 25.08 -35.45 -19.34
CA GLU A 66 25.82 -34.96 -18.20
C GLU A 66 25.15 -33.75 -17.55
N TRP A 67 25.47 -33.60 -16.27
CA TRP A 67 25.08 -32.54 -15.36
C TRP A 67 25.11 -31.13 -15.94
N ARG A 68 24.01 -30.40 -15.73
CA ARG A 68 24.04 -29.08 -15.08
C ARG A 68 22.78 -28.96 -14.23
N SER A 69 22.99 -28.67 -12.95
CA SER A 69 21.96 -28.18 -12.05
C SER A 69 21.14 -27.08 -12.73
N VAL A 70 19.88 -27.35 -13.09
CA VAL A 70 18.89 -26.28 -13.07
C VAL A 70 18.62 -26.04 -11.59
N VAL A 71 19.47 -25.21 -11.00
CA VAL A 71 19.06 -24.46 -9.84
C VAL A 71 17.95 -23.57 -10.39
N ASP A 72 16.70 -23.84 -10.04
CA ASP A 72 15.65 -22.82 -10.16
C ASP A 72 16.14 -21.64 -9.33
N ASP A 73 16.70 -20.64 -10.01
CA ASP A 73 17.11 -19.40 -9.38
C ASP A 73 15.82 -18.66 -8.99
N PRO A 74 15.55 -18.41 -7.69
CA PRO A 74 14.41 -17.61 -7.28
C PRO A 74 14.39 -16.19 -7.90
N ALA A 75 15.48 -15.75 -8.53
CA ALA A 75 15.53 -14.53 -9.33
C ALA A 75 14.73 -14.59 -10.66
N ASN A 76 14.32 -15.78 -11.14
CA ASN A 76 13.74 -15.96 -12.47
C ASN A 76 12.26 -16.42 -12.48
N THR A 77 11.59 -16.39 -11.33
CA THR A 77 10.15 -16.67 -11.21
C THR A 77 9.38 -15.38 -10.91
N GLU A 78 8.38 -15.05 -11.74
CA GLU A 78 7.52 -13.89 -11.48
C GLU A 78 6.67 -14.12 -10.21
N VAL A 79 6.80 -13.23 -9.24
CA VAL A 79 6.01 -13.24 -8.00
C VAL A 79 5.03 -12.07 -8.03
N THR A 80 3.73 -12.35 -7.93
CA THR A 80 2.72 -11.29 -7.76
C THR A 80 2.96 -10.56 -6.44
N LEU A 81 3.15 -9.25 -6.50
CA LEU A 81 3.27 -8.43 -5.30
C LEU A 81 1.87 -8.15 -4.72
N ALA A 82 1.74 -8.26 -3.40
CA ALA A 82 0.55 -7.83 -2.69
C ALA A 82 0.57 -6.31 -2.52
N GLY A 83 -0.54 -5.64 -2.84
CA GLY A 83 -0.67 -4.18 -2.77
C GLY A 83 -0.65 -3.52 -4.15
N GLY A 84 -1.70 -2.74 -4.43
CA GLY A 84 -1.98 -2.10 -5.73
C GLY A 84 -3.46 -2.28 -6.08
N ASN A 85 -4.24 -1.19 -6.06
CA ASN A 85 -5.69 -1.27 -6.20
C ASN A 85 -6.18 -1.52 -7.64
N SER A 86 -5.29 -1.42 -8.63
CA SER A 86 -5.71 -1.26 -10.04
C SER A 86 -4.90 -2.06 -11.06
N ASN A 87 -3.66 -2.49 -10.75
CA ASN A 87 -2.79 -3.16 -11.74
C ASN A 87 -2.17 -4.44 -11.19
N ARG A 88 -2.13 -5.52 -11.99
CA ARG A 88 -1.36 -6.73 -11.66
C ARG A 88 0.13 -6.39 -11.73
N VAL A 89 0.77 -6.31 -10.56
CA VAL A 89 2.20 -6.03 -10.43
C VAL A 89 2.95 -7.33 -10.13
N THR A 90 3.91 -7.68 -10.96
CA THR A 90 4.78 -8.85 -10.74
C THR A 90 6.22 -8.44 -10.54
N ARG A 91 6.91 -9.08 -9.59
CA ARG A 91 8.35 -8.92 -9.35
C ARG A 91 9.10 -10.08 -9.98
N LEU A 92 10.19 -9.77 -10.67
CA LEU A 92 11.17 -10.74 -11.15
C LEU A 92 12.56 -10.25 -10.73
N GLY A 93 13.18 -10.93 -9.76
CA GLY A 93 14.46 -10.52 -9.19
C GLY A 93 14.44 -9.07 -8.68
N ALA A 94 15.25 -8.21 -9.30
CA ALA A 94 15.38 -6.79 -8.97
C ALA A 94 14.47 -5.86 -9.81
N THR A 95 13.46 -6.41 -10.49
CA THR A 95 12.58 -5.66 -11.39
C THR A 95 11.10 -5.87 -11.08
N VAL A 96 10.29 -4.88 -11.38
CA VAL A 96 8.84 -4.87 -11.26
C VAL A 96 8.23 -4.69 -12.65
N ARG A 97 7.25 -5.51 -13.00
CA ARG A 97 6.46 -5.42 -14.22
C ARG A 97 5.05 -4.98 -13.87
N ARG A 98 4.55 -3.96 -14.55
CA ARG A 98 3.14 -3.54 -14.48
C ARG A 98 2.63 -3.18 -15.87
N ASN A 99 1.32 -3.28 -16.07
CA ASN A 99 0.70 -2.92 -17.34
C ASN A 99 0.86 -1.42 -17.61
N THR A 100 1.14 -1.05 -18.86
CA THR A 100 1.07 0.35 -19.28
C THR A 100 -0.39 0.82 -19.38
N GLY A 101 -0.62 2.12 -19.22
CA GLY A 101 -1.93 2.75 -19.34
C GLY A 101 -1.82 4.20 -19.83
N PRO A 102 -2.93 4.96 -19.78
CA PRO A 102 -2.95 6.36 -20.24
C PRO A 102 -1.93 7.28 -19.55
N HIS A 103 -1.56 6.98 -18.31
CA HIS A 103 -0.56 7.73 -17.53
C HIS A 103 0.89 7.44 -17.95
N THR A 104 1.14 6.36 -18.67
CA THR A 104 2.49 5.84 -18.95
C THR A 104 3.42 6.87 -19.60
N PRO A 105 3.03 7.66 -20.61
CA PRO A 105 3.94 8.65 -21.19
C PRO A 105 4.44 9.69 -20.18
N ALA A 106 3.53 10.21 -19.34
CA ALA A 106 3.87 11.18 -18.31
C ALA A 106 4.75 10.55 -17.21
N VAL A 107 4.40 9.35 -16.73
CA VAL A 107 5.19 8.63 -15.73
C VAL A 107 6.59 8.29 -16.24
N HIS A 108 6.73 7.82 -17.48
CA HIS A 108 8.02 7.51 -18.07
C HIS A 108 8.91 8.74 -18.19
N ALA A 109 8.36 9.86 -18.67
CA ALA A 109 9.08 11.13 -18.73
C ALA A 109 9.54 11.59 -17.33
N LEU A 110 8.69 11.44 -16.31
CA LEU A 110 9.02 11.74 -14.93
C LEU A 110 10.17 10.86 -14.40
N LEU A 111 10.06 9.53 -14.51
CA LEU A 111 11.07 8.61 -13.98
C LEU A 111 12.44 8.80 -14.66
N GLN A 112 12.45 9.00 -15.97
CA GLN A 112 13.68 9.31 -16.71
C GLN A 112 14.28 10.65 -16.27
N HIS A 113 13.46 11.67 -16.02
CA HIS A 113 13.92 12.96 -15.51
C HIS A 113 14.55 12.82 -14.12
N LEU A 114 13.88 12.10 -13.21
CA LEU A 114 14.39 11.85 -11.85
C LEU A 114 15.73 11.12 -11.88
N GLU A 115 15.89 10.10 -12.73
CA GLU A 115 17.16 9.39 -12.89
C GLU A 115 18.27 10.34 -13.39
N ARG A 116 17.99 11.16 -14.42
CA ARG A 116 18.96 12.15 -14.94
C ARG A 116 19.39 13.19 -13.91
N HIS A 117 18.51 13.53 -12.97
CA HIS A 117 18.79 14.49 -11.89
C HIS A 117 19.34 13.82 -10.61
N GLY A 118 19.64 12.51 -10.66
CA GLY A 118 20.22 11.79 -9.53
C GLY A 118 19.27 11.59 -8.36
N PHE A 119 17.96 11.71 -8.56
CA PHE A 119 16.98 11.39 -7.53
C PHE A 119 16.86 9.86 -7.40
N THR A 120 17.49 9.31 -6.37
CA THR A 120 17.52 7.87 -6.09
C THR A 120 16.28 7.33 -5.37
N GLY A 121 15.29 8.19 -5.10
CA GLY A 121 14.10 7.86 -4.32
C GLY A 121 12.91 7.39 -5.16
N SER A 122 13.12 6.99 -6.42
CA SER A 122 12.08 6.48 -7.32
C SER A 122 12.57 5.23 -8.05
N PRO A 123 11.66 4.39 -8.58
CA PRO A 123 12.02 3.36 -9.52
C PRO A 123 12.66 3.96 -10.77
N ARG A 124 13.55 3.20 -11.42
CA ARG A 124 14.09 3.53 -12.73
C ARG A 124 13.32 2.80 -13.81
N LEU A 125 13.03 3.48 -14.91
CA LEU A 125 12.44 2.85 -16.09
C LEU A 125 13.53 2.05 -16.82
N LEU A 126 13.38 0.74 -16.88
CA LEU A 126 14.35 -0.17 -17.51
C LEU A 126 13.94 -0.58 -18.93
N GLY A 127 12.66 -0.43 -19.27
CA GLY A 127 12.14 -0.72 -20.60
C GLY A 127 10.65 -0.97 -20.61
N VAL A 128 10.15 -1.36 -21.78
CA VAL A 128 8.76 -1.79 -22.00
C VAL A 128 8.79 -3.06 -22.83
N GLU A 129 8.07 -4.09 -22.40
CA GLU A 129 7.99 -5.39 -23.06
C GLU A 129 6.56 -5.93 -23.00
N GLY A 130 5.98 -6.26 -24.16
CA GLY A 130 4.65 -6.88 -24.23
C GLY A 130 3.53 -6.06 -23.58
N GLY A 131 3.57 -4.72 -23.70
CA GLY A 131 2.60 -3.82 -23.07
C GLY A 131 2.76 -3.67 -21.54
N ARG A 132 3.87 -4.14 -20.98
CA ARG A 132 4.23 -3.95 -19.58
C ARG A 132 5.48 -3.09 -19.49
N GLU A 133 5.46 -2.10 -18.62
CA GLU A 133 6.69 -1.40 -18.23
C GLU A 133 7.48 -2.25 -17.26
N ILE A 134 8.81 -2.11 -17.33
CA ILE A 134 9.77 -2.78 -16.48
C ILE A 134 10.46 -1.69 -15.66
N LEU A 135 10.25 -1.71 -14.35
CA LEU A 135 10.83 -0.75 -13.41
C LEU A 135 11.85 -1.44 -12.49
N SER A 136 12.84 -0.71 -11.98
CA SER A 136 13.69 -1.24 -10.91
C SER A 136 12.91 -1.39 -9.60
N PHE A 137 13.16 -2.48 -8.87
CA PHE A 137 12.64 -2.66 -7.52
C PHE A 137 13.40 -1.77 -6.52
N ILE A 138 12.68 -1.20 -5.53
CA ILE A 138 13.29 -0.48 -4.41
C ILE A 138 13.28 -1.41 -3.21
N ASP A 139 14.46 -1.73 -2.67
CA ASP A 139 14.59 -2.61 -1.52
C ASP A 139 14.01 -1.97 -0.24
N GLY A 140 12.98 -2.59 0.30
CA GLY A 140 12.31 -2.18 1.53
C GLY A 140 10.87 -2.69 1.57
N GLU A 141 10.11 -2.17 2.52
CA GLU A 141 8.69 -2.49 2.70
C GLU A 141 7.85 -1.23 2.57
N ALA A 142 6.76 -1.31 1.81
CA ALA A 142 5.78 -0.23 1.79
C ALA A 142 5.10 -0.09 3.17
N GLY A 143 4.67 1.12 3.52
CA GLY A 143 3.89 1.40 4.73
C GLY A 143 2.45 0.92 4.62
N THR A 144 2.26 -0.39 4.45
CA THR A 144 0.96 -1.05 4.34
C THR A 144 0.16 -0.93 5.64
N TYR A 145 -1.17 -0.90 5.51
CA TYR A 145 -2.09 -0.90 6.64
C TYR A 145 -2.39 -2.32 7.14
N PRO A 146 -2.57 -2.54 8.46
CA PRO A 146 -2.37 -1.58 9.55
C PRO A 146 -0.92 -1.11 9.68
N ILE A 147 -0.71 0.18 9.96
CA ILE A 147 0.61 0.82 9.96
C ILE A 147 1.51 0.20 11.03
N LYS A 148 2.64 -0.37 10.60
CA LYS A 148 3.63 -0.98 11.51
C LYS A 148 4.29 0.06 12.42
N PRO A 149 4.70 -0.30 13.66
CA PRO A 149 5.35 0.63 14.59
C PRO A 149 6.54 1.40 14.00
N ALA A 150 7.33 0.77 13.13
CA ALA A 150 8.46 1.40 12.47
C ALA A 150 8.08 2.65 11.64
N VAL A 151 6.90 2.64 11.00
CA VAL A 151 6.36 3.73 10.18
C VAL A 151 5.69 4.82 11.04
N GLN A 152 5.31 4.50 12.28
CA GLN A 152 4.71 5.47 13.21
C GLN A 152 5.75 6.39 13.87
N THR A 153 7.04 6.08 13.77
CA THR A 153 8.12 6.85 14.39
C THR A 153 8.22 8.28 13.86
N THR A 154 8.94 9.14 14.60
CA THR A 154 9.31 10.48 14.13
C THR A 154 10.35 10.44 13.01
N GLU A 155 11.25 9.44 13.01
CA GLU A 155 12.20 9.20 11.93
C GLU A 155 11.49 8.91 10.60
N ALA A 156 10.49 8.03 10.61
CA ALA A 156 9.68 7.74 9.43
C ALA A 156 8.99 9.00 8.90
N LEU A 157 8.43 9.82 9.80
CA LEU A 157 7.85 11.10 9.40
C LEU A 157 8.88 12.03 8.76
N ASP A 158 10.02 12.26 9.42
CA ASP A 158 11.01 13.21 8.93
C ASP A 158 11.63 12.79 7.60
N THR A 159 11.92 11.51 7.46
CA THR A 159 12.55 10.96 6.26
C THR A 159 11.56 10.93 5.10
N SER A 160 10.27 10.67 5.34
CA SER A 160 9.21 10.80 4.33
C SER A 160 9.03 12.24 3.85
N VAL A 161 9.03 13.22 4.77
CA VAL A 161 8.93 14.65 4.41
C VAL A 161 10.17 15.09 3.63
N ALA A 162 11.37 14.67 4.06
CA ALA A 162 12.61 14.96 3.35
C ALA A 162 12.66 14.32 1.95
N LEU A 163 12.11 13.10 1.82
CA LEU A 163 12.00 12.41 0.54
C LEU A 163 11.07 13.16 -0.42
N LEU A 164 9.89 13.58 0.05
CA LEU A 164 8.96 14.39 -0.74
C LEU A 164 9.55 15.74 -1.14
N GLN A 165 10.25 16.42 -0.22
CA GLN A 165 10.94 17.67 -0.51
C GLN A 165 11.97 17.50 -1.63
N ARG A 166 12.82 16.46 -1.55
CA ARG A 166 13.82 16.16 -2.59
C ARG A 166 13.18 15.81 -3.93
N PHE A 167 12.04 15.11 -3.91
CA PHE A 167 11.28 14.81 -5.11
C PHE A 167 10.79 16.11 -5.78
N HIS A 168 10.15 17.01 -5.01
CA HIS A 168 9.71 18.31 -5.51
C HIS A 168 10.87 19.18 -6.03
N ASP A 169 12.01 19.18 -5.36
CA ASP A 169 13.19 19.92 -5.82
C ASP A 169 13.72 19.36 -7.15
N ALA A 170 13.69 18.04 -7.32
CA ALA A 170 14.12 17.39 -8.56
C ALA A 170 13.15 17.62 -9.74
N THR A 171 11.88 17.90 -9.49
CA THR A 171 10.84 18.08 -10.53
C THR A 171 10.52 19.54 -10.83
N ALA A 172 11.13 20.49 -10.13
CA ALA A 172 10.94 21.92 -10.38
C ALA A 172 11.31 22.27 -11.84
N GLY A 173 10.37 22.91 -12.55
CA GLY A 173 10.54 23.29 -13.96
C GLY A 173 10.37 22.15 -14.98
N LEU A 174 10.05 20.93 -14.56
CA LEU A 174 9.72 19.83 -15.47
C LEU A 174 8.33 20.06 -16.10
N ALA A 175 8.26 20.03 -17.43
CA ALA A 175 7.01 19.91 -18.18
C ALA A 175 6.76 18.44 -18.53
N LEU A 176 5.60 17.91 -18.16
CA LEU A 176 5.20 16.54 -18.52
C LEU A 176 4.48 16.51 -19.87
N PRO A 177 4.66 15.44 -20.68
CA PRO A 177 3.79 15.17 -21.82
C PRO A 177 2.37 14.81 -21.33
N ASP A 178 1.42 14.69 -22.26
CA ASP A 178 0.04 14.30 -21.95
C ASP A 178 -0.06 12.93 -21.25
N GLY A 179 -1.17 12.70 -20.56
CA GLY A 179 -1.50 11.44 -19.90
C GLY A 179 -1.62 11.50 -18.38
N TRP A 180 -1.14 12.59 -17.76
CA TRP A 180 -1.38 12.85 -16.33
C TRP A 180 -2.81 13.32 -16.06
N VAL A 181 -3.29 13.05 -14.85
CA VAL A 181 -4.61 13.50 -14.38
C VAL A 181 -4.47 14.87 -13.72
N ASP A 182 -5.29 15.83 -14.15
CA ASP A 182 -5.30 17.15 -13.54
C ASP A 182 -6.04 17.13 -12.20
N HIS A 183 -5.26 17.30 -11.12
CA HIS A 183 -5.77 17.37 -9.76
C HIS A 183 -5.72 18.80 -9.19
N GLN A 184 -5.16 19.75 -9.95
CA GLN A 184 -4.93 21.11 -9.50
C GLN A 184 -6.24 21.83 -9.22
N VAL A 185 -6.17 22.77 -8.27
CA VAL A 185 -7.26 23.73 -8.07
C VAL A 185 -7.24 24.71 -9.23
N ALA A 186 -8.39 24.91 -9.87
CA ALA A 186 -8.52 25.83 -11.00
C ALA A 186 -7.98 27.23 -10.64
N GLY A 187 -7.20 27.83 -11.55
CA GLY A 187 -6.60 29.15 -11.36
C GLY A 187 -5.33 29.17 -10.51
N THR A 188 -4.82 28.02 -10.07
CA THR A 188 -3.50 27.93 -9.43
C THR A 188 -2.38 27.75 -10.45
N THR A 189 -1.16 28.14 -10.07
CA THR A 189 0.05 27.93 -10.88
C THR A 189 0.83 26.76 -10.29
N SER A 190 1.26 25.82 -11.13
CA SER A 190 2.10 24.71 -10.70
C SER A 190 3.52 25.19 -10.38
N GLU A 191 4.11 24.58 -9.35
CA GLU A 191 5.48 24.84 -8.90
C GLU A 191 6.40 23.67 -9.23
N VAL A 192 5.85 22.45 -9.16
CA VAL A 192 6.55 21.17 -9.25
C VAL A 192 5.64 20.11 -9.86
N ILE A 193 6.18 18.91 -10.08
CA ILE A 193 5.35 17.73 -10.23
C ILE A 193 5.05 17.18 -8.83
N CYS A 194 3.78 17.12 -8.49
CA CYS A 194 3.25 16.48 -7.30
C CYS A 194 3.02 14.99 -7.57
N HIS A 195 3.17 14.16 -6.54
CA HIS A 195 2.82 12.74 -6.54
C HIS A 195 1.30 12.53 -6.45
N TRP A 196 0.57 13.43 -5.78
CA TRP A 196 -0.87 13.40 -5.53
C TRP A 196 -1.39 12.23 -4.68
N ASP A 197 -0.53 11.28 -4.32
CA ASP A 197 -0.86 10.11 -3.50
C ASP A 197 0.34 9.70 -2.61
N ALA A 198 1.06 10.70 -2.08
CA ALA A 198 2.17 10.50 -1.16
C ALA A 198 1.64 10.05 0.23
N ALA A 199 1.32 8.76 0.34
CA ALA A 199 0.79 8.11 1.54
C ALA A 199 1.70 6.96 2.00
N PRO A 200 1.58 6.45 3.24
CA PRO A 200 2.41 5.36 3.73
C PRO A 200 2.50 4.15 2.79
N TYR A 201 1.40 3.74 2.15
CA TYR A 201 1.38 2.60 1.23
C TYR A 201 2.18 2.83 -0.06
N ASN A 202 2.50 4.09 -0.40
CA ASN A 202 3.31 4.47 -1.56
C ASN A 202 4.72 4.95 -1.16
N ILE A 203 5.08 4.83 0.11
CA ILE A 203 6.42 5.12 0.61
C ILE A 203 7.07 3.79 1.02
N VAL A 204 8.24 3.51 0.47
CA VAL A 204 9.06 2.34 0.79
C VAL A 204 9.98 2.70 1.95
N TYR A 205 10.01 1.86 2.97
CA TYR A 205 10.80 2.02 4.18
C TYR A 205 11.83 0.90 4.35
N GLN A 206 13.01 1.25 4.85
CA GLN A 206 13.99 0.31 5.42
C GLN A 206 14.02 0.53 6.93
N GLY A 207 13.35 -0.35 7.67
CA GLY A 207 13.04 -0.08 9.09
C GLY A 207 12.16 1.15 9.21
N SER A 208 12.62 2.17 9.92
CA SER A 208 11.93 3.46 10.08
C SER A 208 12.32 4.52 9.05
N ARG A 209 13.28 4.26 8.17
CA ARG A 209 13.77 5.25 7.22
C ARG A 209 13.04 5.14 5.89
N ALA A 210 12.37 6.20 5.44
CA ALA A 210 11.82 6.28 4.09
C ALA A 210 12.97 6.32 3.05
N VAL A 211 12.88 5.47 2.03
CA VAL A 211 13.92 5.30 1.00
C VAL A 211 13.43 5.53 -0.42
N GLY A 212 12.12 5.43 -0.67
CA GLY A 212 11.57 5.62 -2.01
C GLY A 212 10.08 5.92 -2.03
N LEU A 213 9.67 6.62 -3.08
CA LEU A 213 8.29 6.82 -3.49
C LEU A 213 8.00 5.87 -4.65
N ILE A 214 6.81 5.29 -4.65
CA ILE A 214 6.32 4.40 -5.69
C ILE A 214 4.90 4.80 -6.08
N ASP A 215 4.44 4.28 -7.22
CA ASP A 215 3.08 4.51 -7.72
C ASP A 215 2.80 5.96 -8.18
N PHE A 216 3.51 6.35 -9.24
CA PHE A 216 3.42 7.69 -9.84
C PHE A 216 2.24 7.85 -10.82
N ASP A 217 1.30 6.90 -10.88
CA ASP A 217 0.18 6.90 -11.84
C ASP A 217 -0.69 8.17 -11.73
N HIS A 218 -0.71 8.81 -10.56
CA HIS A 218 -1.40 10.08 -10.32
C HIS A 218 -0.51 11.32 -10.38
N ALA A 219 0.81 11.16 -10.61
CA ALA A 219 1.74 12.26 -10.61
C ALA A 219 1.44 13.24 -11.74
N GLY A 220 1.52 14.53 -11.43
CA GLY A 220 1.15 15.60 -12.34
C GLY A 220 1.51 16.97 -11.77
N PRO A 221 1.44 18.05 -12.58
CA PRO A 221 1.76 19.39 -12.12
C PRO A 221 0.91 19.81 -10.90
N GLY A 222 1.49 20.57 -9.98
CA GLY A 222 0.80 21.09 -8.80
C GLY A 222 1.67 22.02 -7.96
N ARG A 223 1.13 22.53 -6.86
CA ARG A 223 1.89 23.31 -5.87
C ARG A 223 2.46 22.37 -4.82
N ARG A 224 3.61 22.71 -4.24
CA ARG A 224 4.24 21.92 -3.18
C ARG A 224 3.28 21.68 -2.01
N ILE A 225 2.44 22.66 -1.68
CA ILE A 225 1.46 22.56 -0.59
C ILE A 225 0.38 21.48 -0.84
N ASP A 226 0.04 21.19 -2.08
CA ASP A 226 -1.00 20.20 -2.41
C ASP A 226 -0.57 18.80 -1.97
N ASP A 227 0.69 18.43 -2.24
CA ASP A 227 1.29 17.17 -1.81
C ASP A 227 1.61 17.15 -0.32
N ILE A 228 2.09 18.27 0.25
CA ILE A 228 2.31 18.39 1.69
C ILE A 228 1.02 18.19 2.47
N ALA A 229 -0.10 18.75 2.00
CA ALA A 229 -1.41 18.61 2.63
C ALA A 229 -1.86 17.15 2.64
N TYR A 230 -1.73 16.44 1.52
CA TYR A 230 -2.09 15.02 1.45
C TYR A 230 -1.15 14.14 2.30
N LEU A 231 0.16 14.37 2.23
CA LEU A 231 1.14 13.68 3.09
C LEU A 231 0.82 13.91 4.57
N ALA A 232 0.50 15.14 4.97
CA ALA A 232 0.13 15.49 6.34
C ALA A 232 -1.14 14.79 6.80
N TYR A 233 -2.17 14.74 5.96
CA TYR A 233 -3.39 13.95 6.23
C TYR A 233 -3.06 12.50 6.59
N ARG A 234 -2.10 11.88 5.88
CA ARG A 234 -1.76 10.46 6.07
C ARG A 234 -0.73 10.18 7.16
N LEU A 235 0.25 11.07 7.38
CA LEU A 235 1.34 10.88 8.36
C LEU A 235 1.12 11.59 9.70
N ALA A 236 0.19 12.54 9.79
CA ALA A 236 -0.22 13.20 11.03
C ALA A 236 -1.65 12.77 11.46
N PRO A 237 -1.99 11.50 11.21
CA PRO A 237 -3.34 10.98 10.90
C PRO A 237 -4.50 11.95 11.21
N LEU A 238 -4.77 12.87 10.28
CA LEU A 238 -5.87 13.85 10.39
C LEU A 238 -7.19 13.19 9.96
N CYS A 239 -7.60 12.16 10.69
CA CYS A 239 -8.70 11.28 10.33
C CYS A 239 -9.65 11.01 11.52
N ALA A 240 -10.83 10.47 11.24
CA ALA A 240 -11.75 10.04 12.28
C ALA A 240 -11.15 8.89 13.11
N ASP A 241 -11.56 8.75 14.37
CA ASP A 241 -11.01 7.74 15.29
C ASP A 241 -11.20 6.30 14.78
N THR A 242 -12.27 6.05 14.05
CA THR A 242 -12.50 4.75 13.39
C THR A 242 -11.41 4.43 12.37
N ASN A 243 -11.03 5.40 11.54
CA ASN A 243 -9.95 5.26 10.56
C ASN A 243 -8.57 5.26 11.24
N LEU A 244 -8.39 6.03 12.31
CA LEU A 244 -7.17 5.98 13.12
C LEU A 244 -6.92 4.56 13.63
N ASN A 245 -7.92 3.97 14.28
CA ASN A 245 -7.85 2.64 14.88
C ASN A 245 -7.68 1.54 13.83
N ALA A 246 -8.50 1.57 12.77
CA ALA A 246 -8.38 0.61 11.66
C ALA A 246 -7.03 0.75 10.93
N GLY A 247 -6.50 1.97 10.90
CA GLY A 247 -5.21 2.29 10.33
C GLY A 247 -4.02 1.77 11.13
N GLY A 248 -4.23 1.21 12.33
CA GLY A 248 -3.18 0.68 13.20
C GLY A 248 -2.39 1.73 13.96
N TRP A 249 -2.80 2.99 13.93
CA TRP A 249 -2.17 4.04 14.72
C TRP A 249 -2.48 3.87 16.21
N ASP A 250 -1.51 4.24 17.04
CA ASP A 250 -1.74 4.38 18.49
C ASP A 250 -2.77 5.50 18.76
N THR A 251 -3.75 5.26 19.63
CA THR A 251 -4.79 6.23 19.97
C THR A 251 -4.24 7.48 20.67
N SER A 252 -3.07 7.37 21.29
CA SER A 252 -2.35 8.48 21.93
C SER A 252 -1.46 9.28 20.98
N VAL A 253 -1.46 8.97 19.67
CA VAL A 253 -0.61 9.66 18.69
C VAL A 253 -0.84 11.17 18.72
N ASP A 254 0.24 11.94 18.88
CA ASP A 254 0.21 13.40 18.83
C ASP A 254 0.04 13.90 17.37
N ARG A 255 -1.20 13.89 16.88
CA ARG A 255 -1.56 14.30 15.51
C ARG A 255 -1.07 15.72 15.20
N LEU A 256 -1.29 16.66 16.11
CA LEU A 256 -0.93 18.07 15.90
C LEU A 256 0.58 18.31 16.00
N GLY A 257 1.27 17.62 16.90
CA GLY A 257 2.74 17.64 16.97
C GLY A 257 3.38 17.09 15.71
N ARG A 258 2.81 16.02 15.12
CA ARG A 258 3.25 15.50 13.82
C ARG A 258 3.01 16.48 12.69
N LEU A 259 1.84 17.12 12.63
CA LEU A 259 1.55 18.19 11.65
C LEU A 259 2.56 19.34 11.74
N ARG A 260 2.81 19.85 12.96
CA ARG A 260 3.84 20.88 13.20
C ARG A 260 5.23 20.43 12.73
N ARG A 261 5.58 19.17 13.00
CA ARG A 261 6.89 18.62 12.60
C ARG A 261 7.05 18.57 11.09
N ILE A 262 6.01 18.16 10.36
CA ILE A 262 6.00 18.15 8.89
C ILE A 262 6.31 19.56 8.36
N LEU A 263 5.60 20.58 8.85
CA LEU A 263 5.77 21.95 8.35
C LEU A 263 7.03 22.64 8.84
N ARG A 264 7.57 22.25 9.99
CA ARG A 264 8.90 22.69 10.40
C ARG A 264 9.97 22.16 9.45
N ARG A 265 9.82 20.92 8.96
CA ARG A 265 10.78 20.28 8.05
C ARG A 265 10.61 20.74 6.60
N TYR A 266 9.36 20.99 6.18
CA TYR A 266 9.01 21.49 4.87
C TYR A 266 8.04 22.68 4.99
N PRO A 267 8.58 23.89 5.25
CA PRO A 267 7.76 25.08 5.44
C PRO A 267 7.00 25.48 4.17
N SER A 268 5.82 26.04 4.38
CA SER A 268 5.03 26.66 3.32
C SER A 268 4.29 27.88 3.87
N GLU A 269 4.25 28.96 3.10
CA GLU A 269 3.41 30.13 3.39
C GLU A 269 1.91 29.81 3.25
N HIS A 270 1.58 28.79 2.45
CA HIS A 270 0.22 28.31 2.23
C HIS A 270 -0.24 27.27 3.25
N ARG A 271 0.50 27.08 4.35
CA ARG A 271 0.20 26.06 5.38
C ARG A 271 -1.23 26.14 5.95
N THR A 272 -1.81 27.33 6.00
CA THR A 272 -3.20 27.54 6.47
C THR A 272 -4.25 26.97 5.53
N LEU A 273 -3.89 26.62 4.28
CA LEU A 273 -4.79 25.98 3.32
C LEU A 273 -4.96 24.47 3.57
N ILE A 274 -4.13 23.84 4.40
CA ILE A 274 -4.12 22.38 4.58
C ILE A 274 -5.50 21.78 4.90
N PRO A 275 -6.30 22.31 5.86
CA PRO A 275 -7.62 21.74 6.15
C PRO A 275 -8.53 21.70 4.92
N ASP A 276 -8.53 22.80 4.15
CA ASP A 276 -9.41 22.98 3.00
C ASP A 276 -8.91 22.11 1.82
N LEU A 277 -7.59 22.08 1.57
CA LEU A 277 -7.00 21.22 0.52
C LEU A 277 -7.26 19.73 0.75
N VAL A 278 -7.14 19.26 1.99
CA VAL A 278 -7.44 17.86 2.33
C VAL A 278 -8.93 17.59 2.16
N THR A 279 -9.79 18.47 2.67
CA THR A 279 -11.25 18.30 2.57
C THR A 279 -11.71 18.26 1.11
N ASP A 280 -11.19 19.15 0.28
CA ASP A 280 -11.48 19.19 -1.16
C ASP A 280 -10.95 17.96 -1.89
N ARG A 281 -9.76 17.48 -1.52
CA ARG A 281 -9.17 16.25 -2.10
C ARG A 281 -10.05 15.04 -1.78
N LEU A 282 -10.47 14.89 -0.52
CA LEU A 282 -11.36 13.81 -0.11
C LEU A 282 -12.72 13.89 -0.82
N GLU A 283 -13.23 15.11 -1.08
CA GLU A 283 -14.47 15.29 -1.85
C GLU A 283 -14.30 14.79 -3.29
N ARG A 284 -13.20 15.19 -3.96
CA ARG A 284 -12.90 14.73 -5.32
C ARG A 284 -12.73 13.21 -5.39
N MET A 285 -12.09 12.59 -4.39
CA MET A 285 -11.94 11.14 -4.32
C MET A 285 -13.29 10.43 -4.16
N LYS A 286 -14.18 10.91 -3.27
CA LYS A 286 -15.53 10.36 -3.15
C LYS A 286 -16.32 10.49 -4.45
N HIS A 287 -16.31 11.69 -5.05
CA HIS A 287 -17.02 11.94 -6.30
C HIS A 287 -16.51 11.03 -7.42
N TRP A 288 -15.19 10.86 -7.53
CA TRP A 288 -14.57 9.96 -8.50
C TRP A 288 -15.03 8.50 -8.32
N ILE A 289 -15.08 8.00 -7.08
CA ILE A 289 -15.56 6.63 -6.76
C ILE A 289 -17.04 6.49 -7.13
N LEU A 290 -17.88 7.43 -6.69
CA LEU A 290 -19.33 7.35 -6.88
C LEU A 290 -19.73 7.46 -8.36
N THR A 291 -19.12 8.37 -9.11
CA THR A 291 -19.38 8.53 -10.55
C THR A 291 -18.99 7.27 -11.34
N ARG A 292 -17.84 6.67 -11.03
CA ARG A 292 -17.41 5.41 -11.65
C ARG A 292 -18.27 4.21 -11.26
N SER A 293 -18.68 4.15 -10.00
CA SER A 293 -19.58 3.10 -9.51
C SER A 293 -20.93 3.18 -10.21
N ALA A 294 -21.48 4.39 -10.38
CA ALA A 294 -22.72 4.60 -11.13
C ALA A 294 -22.60 4.21 -12.62
N ALA A 295 -21.39 4.30 -13.19
CA ALA A 295 -21.09 3.85 -14.55
C ALA A 295 -20.79 2.34 -14.66
N GLY A 296 -20.80 1.59 -13.55
CA GLY A 296 -20.51 0.15 -13.55
C GLY A 296 -19.03 -0.19 -13.77
N ASP A 297 -18.10 0.72 -13.44
CA ASP A 297 -16.67 0.49 -13.59
C ASP A 297 -16.17 -0.52 -12.52
N PRO A 298 -15.66 -1.70 -12.91
CA PRO A 298 -15.23 -2.72 -11.96
C PRO A 298 -13.98 -2.30 -11.15
N THR A 299 -13.22 -1.29 -11.62
CA THR A 299 -12.01 -0.82 -10.92
C THR A 299 -12.31 -0.17 -9.57
N VAL A 300 -13.56 0.25 -9.32
CA VAL A 300 -13.96 0.88 -8.06
C VAL A 300 -14.74 -0.04 -7.12
N GLU A 301 -14.95 -1.30 -7.49
CA GLU A 301 -15.70 -2.27 -6.66
C GLU A 301 -15.07 -2.45 -5.28
N VAL A 302 -13.74 -2.52 -5.22
CA VAL A 302 -13.01 -2.63 -3.95
C VAL A 302 -13.28 -1.44 -3.04
N HIS A 303 -13.32 -0.22 -3.61
CA HIS A 303 -13.56 1.00 -2.86
C HIS A 303 -14.97 1.07 -2.28
N ILE A 304 -15.97 0.54 -3.00
CA ILE A 304 -17.35 0.45 -2.52
C ILE A 304 -17.45 -0.63 -1.43
N ARG A 305 -16.90 -1.82 -1.67
CA ARG A 305 -16.93 -2.94 -0.73
C ARG A 305 -16.26 -2.61 0.60
N GLU A 306 -15.16 -1.86 0.57
CA GLU A 306 -14.39 -1.45 1.75
C GLU A 306 -14.86 -0.10 2.31
N ASN A 307 -15.97 0.45 1.81
CA ASN A 307 -16.59 1.68 2.28
C ASN A 307 -15.64 2.89 2.32
N HIS A 308 -14.78 3.04 1.31
CA HIS A 308 -13.84 4.16 1.21
C HIS A 308 -14.56 5.51 1.20
N VAL A 309 -15.74 5.59 0.57
CA VAL A 309 -16.57 6.82 0.55
C VAL A 309 -16.97 7.22 1.97
N GLY A 310 -17.40 6.27 2.81
CA GLY A 310 -17.74 6.52 4.20
C GLY A 310 -16.53 6.92 5.05
N ILE A 311 -15.38 6.28 4.82
CA ILE A 311 -14.11 6.64 5.49
C ILE A 311 -13.74 8.10 5.15
N TYR A 312 -13.75 8.48 3.87
CA TYR A 312 -13.43 9.84 3.45
C TYR A 312 -14.42 10.87 3.99
N ALA A 313 -15.71 10.53 4.07
CA ALA A 313 -16.72 11.41 4.67
C ALA A 313 -16.48 11.63 6.17
N ALA A 314 -16.13 10.58 6.91
CA ALA A 314 -15.81 10.68 8.33
C ALA A 314 -14.55 11.50 8.58
N ASP A 315 -13.53 11.34 7.73
CA ASP A 315 -12.28 12.11 7.82
C ASP A 315 -12.49 13.59 7.48
N GLN A 316 -13.27 13.91 6.45
CA GLN A 316 -13.67 15.29 6.17
C GLN A 316 -14.42 15.92 7.35
N HIS A 317 -15.34 15.18 7.97
CA HIS A 317 -16.03 15.66 9.16
C HIS A 317 -15.05 15.90 10.32
N PHE A 318 -14.10 15.00 10.55
CA PHE A 318 -13.05 15.20 11.56
C PHE A 318 -12.27 16.49 11.31
N ILE A 319 -11.79 16.72 10.08
CA ILE A 319 -11.00 17.90 9.72
C ILE A 319 -11.83 19.17 9.90
N THR A 320 -13.08 19.16 9.44
CA THR A 320 -13.98 20.32 9.52
C THR A 320 -14.31 20.67 10.98
N SER A 321 -14.65 19.67 11.80
CA SER A 321 -14.99 19.85 13.22
C SER A 321 -13.77 20.26 14.08
N ASN A 322 -12.55 19.99 13.60
CA ASN A 322 -11.31 20.35 14.29
C ASN A 322 -10.53 21.46 13.59
N ARG A 323 -11.15 22.18 12.64
CA ARG A 323 -10.47 23.14 11.76
C ARG A 323 -9.68 24.19 12.53
N ASP A 324 -10.29 24.81 13.55
CA ASP A 324 -9.63 25.87 14.33
C ASP A 324 -8.45 25.34 15.14
N THR A 325 -8.55 24.14 15.69
CA THR A 325 -7.46 23.46 16.40
C THR A 325 -6.31 23.13 15.44
N ILE A 326 -6.62 22.65 14.24
CA ILE A 326 -5.63 22.37 13.19
C ILE A 326 -4.95 23.68 12.79
N LEU A 327 -5.71 24.75 12.49
CA LEU A 327 -5.16 26.07 12.14
C LEU A 327 -4.29 26.65 13.24
N SER A 328 -4.68 26.50 14.51
CA SER A 328 -3.86 26.94 15.64
C SER A 328 -2.54 26.18 15.74
N ALA A 329 -2.52 24.90 15.33
CA ALA A 329 -1.27 24.14 15.24
C ALA A 329 -0.38 24.56 14.05
N LEU A 330 -0.93 25.27 13.07
CA LEU A 330 -0.23 25.74 11.88
C LEU A 330 0.36 27.14 12.05
N GLN A 331 0.04 27.87 13.12
CA GLN A 331 0.62 29.20 13.40
C GLN A 331 2.06 29.09 13.86
#